data_AF-A0A3Q8YKY0-F1
#
_entry.id   AF-A0A3Q8YKY0-F1
#
_cell.length_a   1.000
_cell.length_b   1.000
_cell.length_c   1.000
_cell.angle_alpha   90.00
_cell.angle_beta   90.00
_cell.angle_gamma   90.00
#
_symmetry.space_group_name_H-M   'P 1'
#
loop_
_entity.id
_entity.type
_entity.pdbx_description
1 polymer ?
#
loop_
_entity_poly.entity_id
_entity_poly.type
_entity_poly.pdbx_seq_one_letter_code
_entity_poly.pdbx_strand_id
1 'polypeptide(L)' 'MVSALADILVASLETLAKAGQADAACRQAGKACAALRVSNPAQWRKFNALLHRLSSQAPWGDS' A
#
# COMPACT_ATOMS: atom_id res chain seq x y z
N MET A 1 -12.14 -9.99 11.10
CA MET A 1 -11.67 -10.62 9.85
C MET A 1 -10.93 -9.63 8.93
N VAL A 2 -11.48 -8.44 8.66
CA VAL A 2 -10.86 -7.43 7.76
C VAL A 2 -9.43 -7.04 8.19
N SER A 3 -9.11 -7.00 9.50
CA SER A 3 -7.74 -6.67 9.94
C SER A 3 -6.70 -7.69 9.49
N ALA A 4 -6.95 -9.00 9.67
CA ALA A 4 -5.98 -10.03 9.33
C ALA A 4 -5.70 -10.06 7.81
N LEU A 5 -6.74 -9.91 6.99
CA LEU A 5 -6.58 -9.79 5.53
C LEU A 5 -5.84 -8.50 5.14
N ALA A 6 -6.10 -7.39 5.82
CA ALA A 6 -5.37 -6.15 5.59
C ALA A 6 -3.88 -6.31 5.93
N ASP A 7 -3.55 -6.99 7.02
CA ASP A 7 -2.16 -7.24 7.44
C ASP A 7 -1.42 -8.13 6.42
N ILE A 8 -2.06 -9.19 5.93
CA ILE A 8 -1.52 -10.05 4.86
C ILE A 8 -1.29 -9.24 3.58
N LEU A 9 -2.26 -8.40 3.20
CA LEU A 9 -2.15 -7.59 2.00
C LEU A 9 -1.02 -6.56 2.12
N VAL A 10 -0.88 -5.89 3.28
CA VAL A 10 0.25 -4.99 3.54
C VAL A 10 1.57 -5.73 3.37
N ALA A 11 1.77 -6.86 4.05
CA ALA A 11 3.02 -7.63 3.95
C ALA A 11 3.32 -8.08 2.50
N SER A 12 2.28 -8.43 1.74
CA SER A 12 2.39 -8.81 0.33
C SER A 12 2.85 -7.63 -0.54
N LEU A 13 2.28 -6.44 -0.32
CA LEU A 13 2.67 -5.22 -1.05
C LEU A 13 4.09 -4.76 -0.67
N GLU A 14 4.50 -4.93 0.58
CA GLU A 14 5.88 -4.67 1.00
C GLU A 14 6.87 -5.61 0.30
N THR A 15 6.52 -6.90 0.18
CA THR A 15 7.34 -7.89 -0.52
C THR A 15 7.44 -7.57 -2.00
N LEU A 16 6.32 -7.17 -2.62
CA LEU A 16 6.29 -6.74 -4.01
C LEU A 16 7.20 -5.52 -4.25
N ALA A 17 7.15 -4.52 -3.38
CA ALA A 17 8.03 -3.36 -3.46
C ALA A 17 9.52 -3.74 -3.34
N LYS A 18 9.86 -4.63 -2.39
CA LYS A 18 11.23 -5.16 -2.23
C LYS A 18 11.71 -5.97 -3.44
N ALA A 19 10.80 -6.56 -4.21
CA ALA A 19 11.10 -7.26 -5.46
C ALA A 19 11.29 -6.31 -6.67
N GLY A 20 11.42 -4.99 -6.45
CA GLY A 20 11.58 -4.00 -7.51
C GLY A 20 10.27 -3.55 -8.16
N GLN A 21 9.11 -4.01 -7.67
CA GLN A 21 7.79 -3.68 -8.20
C GLN A 21 7.11 -2.57 -7.37
N ALA A 22 7.88 -1.55 -6.97
CA ALA A 22 7.43 -0.48 -6.07
C ALA A 22 6.23 0.31 -6.62
N ASP A 23 6.21 0.62 -7.91
CA ASP A 23 5.09 1.32 -8.55
C ASP A 23 3.79 0.50 -8.52
N ALA A 24 3.89 -0.81 -8.79
CA ALA A 24 2.74 -1.70 -8.74
C ALA A 24 2.20 -1.80 -7.30
N ALA A 25 3.09 -1.93 -6.31
CA ALA A 25 2.72 -1.93 -4.91
C ALA A 25 2.05 -0.62 -4.48
N CYS A 26 2.59 0.53 -4.92
CA CYS A 26 2.07 1.87 -4.65
C CYS A 26 0.64 2.02 -5.20
N ARG A 27 0.41 1.66 -6.47
CA ARG A 27 -0.93 1.70 -7.10
C ARG A 27 -1.95 0.84 -6.36
N GLN A 28 -1.57 -0.37 -5.93
CA GLN A 28 -2.46 -1.26 -5.20
C GLN A 28 -2.75 -0.76 -3.77
N ALA A 29 -1.76 -0.19 -3.07
CA ALA A 29 -1.96 0.46 -1.79
C ALA A 29 -2.96 1.64 -1.92
N GLY A 30 -2.87 2.44 -2.99
CA GLY A 30 -3.82 3.51 -3.29
C GLY A 30 -5.26 3.01 -3.50
N LYS A 31 -5.44 1.90 -4.20
CA LYS A 31 -6.77 1.26 -4.39
C LYS A 31 -7.35 0.78 -3.06
N ALA A 32 -6.54 0.15 -2.20
CA ALA A 32 -6.96 -0.27 -0.87
C ALA A 32 -7.36 0.94 0.00
N CYS A 33 -6.61 2.04 -0.07
CA CYS A 33 -6.98 3.30 0.59
C CYS A 33 -8.36 3.80 0.13
N ALA A 34 -8.61 3.86 -1.18
CA ALA A 34 -9.89 4.32 -1.72
C ALA A 34 -11.07 3.46 -1.22
N ALA A 35 -10.90 2.13 -1.20
CA ALA A 35 -11.94 1.20 -0.75
C ALA A 35 -12.25 1.28 0.75
N LEU A 36 -11.24 1.59 1.57
CA LEU A 36 -11.36 1.55 3.04
C LEU A 36 -11.61 2.92 3.68
N ARG A 37 -11.42 4.02 2.94
CA ARG A 37 -11.46 5.40 3.49
C ARG A 37 -12.75 5.71 4.26
N VAL A 38 -13.89 5.21 3.80
CA VAL A 38 -15.20 5.45 4.44
C VAL A 38 -15.59 4.32 5.38
N SER A 39 -15.35 3.07 4.98
CA SER A 39 -15.89 1.89 5.67
C SER A 39 -15.03 1.40 6.84
N ASN A 40 -13.72 1.64 6.80
CA ASN A 40 -12.77 1.07 7.77
C ASN A 40 -11.56 2.01 8.03
N PRO A 41 -11.75 3.09 8.80
CA PRO A 41 -10.70 4.09 9.05
C PRO A 41 -9.41 3.51 9.67
N ALA A 42 -9.52 2.48 10.51
CA ALA A 42 -8.36 1.83 11.13
C ALA A 42 -7.47 1.12 10.09
N GLN A 43 -8.08 0.40 9.14
CA GLN A 43 -7.32 -0.29 8.10
C GLN A 43 -6.85 0.68 7.02
N TRP A 44 -7.66 1.70 6.70
CA TRP A 44 -7.25 2.80 5.83
C TRP A 44 -5.92 3.43 6.26
N ARG A 45 -5.72 3.71 7.55
CA ARG A 45 -4.47 4.28 8.06
C ARG A 45 -3.24 3.43 7.75
N LYS A 46 -3.36 2.10 7.81
CA LYS A 46 -2.24 1.18 7.50
C LYS A 46 -1.83 1.29 6.04
N PHE A 47 -2.79 1.23 5.13
CA PHE A 47 -2.51 1.39 3.70
C PHE A 47 -2.03 2.79 3.35
N ASN A 48 -2.54 3.82 4.04
CA ASN A 48 -2.08 5.19 3.83
C ASN A 48 -0.62 5.37 4.25
N ALA A 49 -0.23 4.83 5.41
CA ALA A 49 1.17 4.83 5.86
C ALA A 49 2.08 4.06 4.88
N LEU A 50 1.63 2.89 4.41
CA LEU A 50 2.36 2.12 3.40
C LEU A 50 2.52 2.93 2.11
N LEU A 51 1.45 3.54 1.61
CA LEU A 51 1.45 4.33 0.38
C LEU A 51 2.48 5.46 0.47
N HIS A 52 2.46 6.26 1.54
CA HIS A 52 3.45 7.32 1.76
C HIS A 52 4.89 6.79 1.72
N ARG A 53 5.15 5.66 2.38
CA ARG A 53 6.48 5.04 2.41
C ARG A 53 6.91 4.50 1.03
N LEU A 54 5.98 3.98 0.24
CA LEU A 54 6.27 3.49 -1.11
C LEU A 54 6.49 4.64 -2.09
N SER A 55 5.70 5.70 -2.00
CA SER A 55 5.87 6.91 -2.81
C SER A 55 7.21 7.61 -2.55
N SER A 56 7.74 7.54 -1.33
CA SER A 56 9.08 8.08 -1.04
C SER A 56 10.23 7.20 -1.54
N GLN A 57 9.95 5.95 -1.90
CA GLN A 57 10.93 4.99 -2.43
C GLN A 57 10.92 4.88 -3.95
N ALA A 58 9.86 5.37 -4.61
CA ALA A 58 9.85 5.50 -6.05
C ALA A 58 10.92 6.55 -6.42
N PRO A 59 11.98 6.17 -7.16
CA PRO A 59 12.88 7.15 -7.71
C PRO A 59 12.05 8.09 -8.58
N TRP A 60 12.22 9.41 -8.42
CA TRP A 60 11.77 10.37 -9.42
C TRP A 60 12.32 9.89 -10.75
N GLY A 61 11.43 9.48 -11.66
CA GLY A 61 11.81 8.65 -12.79
C GLY A 61 12.94 9.27 -13.62
N ASP A 62 13.93 8.45 -13.96
CA ASP A 62 14.52 8.51 -15.28
C ASP A 62 13.47 7.93 -16.23
N SER A 63 12.58 8.80 -16.74
CA SER A 63 11.85 8.59 -18.01
C SER A 63 12.65 9.20 -19.14
#